data_AF-A0AAV0LI59-F1
#
_entry.id   AF-A0AAV0LI59-F1
#
_cell.length_a   1.000
_cell.length_b   1.000
_cell.length_c   1.000
_cell.angle_alpha   90.00
_cell.angle_beta   90.00
_cell.angle_gamma   90.00
#
_symmetry.space_group_name_H-M   'P 1'
#
loop_
_entity.id
_entity.type
_entity.pdbx_description
1 polymer ?
#
loop_
_entity_poly.entity_id
_entity_poly.type
_entity_poly.pdbx_seq_one_letter_code
_entity_poly.pdbx_strand_id
1 'polypeptide(L)'
;MNDRGSLCQIREADISRLSFAVELAEEFYGRFAGEDVAFEPSKLLWLIQRDFLRKFTNASVSCLSRFHCMIHFSFLTFCYFSEGKSVQEMVNEALRRVPNQDGDRNIDQVNQIRESLAIMGDNSTAFSLPQPHLHRTKLCEMKDGELEQLYVSRRDKLKDLVSSIIRPKIVQGKSMNGEEFVAFLEQILEALNKGEIPSTGSLVEVFNKAILERCLKIYSEGMTKLNLPLTEESVQDAHGRSRETAMKVFDEQHFGRHHAKRSVMQLDEEIDKVFKHIIMANEYQSAKLCEALYSSCEDKMDQLQVLRLPSMAKFNAGFLQCNRSFEQECVGPSKAVYENRMMKMMGKSKSQFIKEYNHRLFNWLVTFSLVMVVLGRFIIKFILIEISAWILFIFLETYTRMFWSAESLYYNPVWHFIVATWETVVYSPVLDLDRWAIPVVLIIAILLLYWRCYGRRKHGSRWLLPVYNTTKNGTNRPRTD
;
A
#
# COMPACT_ATOMS: atom_id res chain seq x y z
N MET A 1 -41.38 -43.90 14.26
CA MET A 1 -41.23 -42.46 14.58
C MET A 1 -40.53 -42.36 15.91
N ASN A 2 -39.25 -41.97 15.89
CA ASN A 2 -38.40 -41.83 17.07
C ASN A 2 -38.89 -40.66 17.92
N ASP A 3 -39.59 -40.99 19.00
CA ASP A 3 -40.04 -40.03 19.99
C ASP A 3 -38.82 -39.63 20.85
N ARG A 4 -38.17 -38.53 20.48
CA ARG A 4 -37.06 -37.93 21.24
C ARG A 4 -37.64 -37.25 22.49
N GLY A 5 -37.93 -38.06 23.50
CA GLY A 5 -38.16 -37.58 24.86
C GLY A 5 -36.92 -36.82 25.35
N SER A 6 -37.07 -35.53 25.59
CA SER A 6 -36.01 -34.66 26.09
C SER A 6 -35.77 -34.96 27.57
N LEU A 7 -34.77 -35.81 27.83
CA LEU A 7 -34.23 -36.07 29.16
C LEU A 7 -33.84 -34.72 29.82
N CYS A 8 -34.05 -34.58 31.13
CA CYS A 8 -33.52 -33.43 31.88
C CYS A 8 -31.98 -33.58 31.99
N GLN A 9 -31.30 -33.26 30.89
CA GLN A 9 -29.85 -33.22 30.74
C GLN A 9 -29.38 -31.78 30.79
N ILE A 10 -28.16 -31.57 31.27
CA ILE A 10 -27.43 -30.30 31.08
C ILE A 10 -27.42 -30.03 29.58
N ARG A 11 -28.07 -28.95 29.15
CA ARG A 11 -28.21 -28.66 27.72
C ARG A 11 -26.94 -28.01 27.20
N GLU A 12 -26.70 -28.17 25.90
CA GLU A 12 -25.68 -27.43 25.16
C GLU A 12 -25.74 -25.92 25.43
N ALA A 13 -26.96 -25.37 25.49
CA ALA A 13 -27.18 -23.95 25.78
C ALA A 13 -26.82 -23.53 27.21
N ASP A 14 -26.85 -24.46 28.16
CA ASP A 14 -26.45 -24.18 29.54
C ASP A 14 -24.91 -24.22 29.65
N ILE A 15 -24.23 -25.10 28.89
CA ILE A 15 -22.76 -25.15 28.77
C ILE A 15 -22.24 -23.92 28.01
N SER A 16 -22.87 -23.55 26.91
CA SER A 16 -22.43 -22.40 26.11
C SER A 16 -22.48 -21.08 26.89
N ARG A 17 -23.42 -20.92 27.83
CA ARG A 17 -23.47 -19.75 28.72
C ARG A 17 -22.29 -19.65 29.69
N LEU A 18 -21.60 -20.76 29.95
CA LEU A 18 -20.41 -20.77 30.79
C LEU A 18 -19.16 -20.33 30.03
N SER A 19 -19.21 -20.20 28.69
CA SER A 19 -18.09 -19.74 27.87
C SER A 19 -17.51 -18.42 28.37
N PHE A 20 -18.40 -17.47 28.71
CA PHE A 20 -18.03 -16.16 29.21
C PHE A 20 -17.19 -16.24 30.49
N ALA A 21 -17.61 -17.08 31.45
CA ALA A 21 -16.92 -17.21 32.74
C ALA A 21 -15.57 -17.91 32.59
N VAL A 22 -15.48 -18.88 31.68
CA VAL A 22 -14.26 -19.64 31.39
C VAL A 22 -13.23 -18.77 30.67
N GLU A 23 -13.63 -18.07 29.60
CA GLU A 23 -12.74 -17.17 28.84
C GLU A 23 -12.21 -16.03 29.73
N LEU A 24 -13.08 -15.43 30.55
CA LEU A 24 -12.70 -14.36 31.46
C LEU A 24 -11.76 -14.87 32.56
N ALA A 25 -11.99 -16.08 33.06
CA ALA A 25 -11.07 -16.72 34.00
C ALA A 25 -9.69 -16.93 33.35
N GLU A 26 -9.61 -17.64 32.23
CA GLU A 26 -8.34 -17.96 31.58
C GLU A 26 -7.48 -16.72 31.29
N GLU A 27 -8.08 -15.59 30.90
CA GLU A 27 -7.35 -14.36 30.56
C GLU A 27 -6.94 -13.50 31.76
N PHE A 28 -7.82 -13.29 32.74
CA PHE A 28 -7.44 -12.57 33.97
C PHE A 28 -6.41 -13.36 34.78
N TYR A 29 -6.42 -14.70 34.70
CA TYR A 29 -5.45 -15.53 35.42
C TYR A 29 -4.17 -15.77 34.59
N GLY A 30 -4.25 -15.82 33.25
CA GLY A 30 -3.11 -16.04 32.36
C GLY A 30 -2.15 -14.85 32.22
N ARG A 31 -2.62 -13.61 32.40
CA ARG A 31 -1.77 -12.39 32.37
C ARG A 31 -0.81 -12.28 33.56
N PHE A 32 -1.06 -12.97 34.68
CA PHE A 32 -0.22 -12.90 35.88
C PHE A 32 0.74 -14.09 36.05
N ALA A 33 0.74 -15.06 35.13
CA ALA A 33 1.61 -16.24 35.15
C ALA A 33 3.03 -15.95 34.67
N GLY A 34 3.69 -14.97 35.31
CA GLY A 34 5.13 -14.73 35.24
C GLY A 34 5.90 -15.41 36.38
N GLU A 35 5.24 -15.82 37.46
CA GLU A 35 5.80 -16.56 38.58
C GLU A 35 4.75 -17.56 39.10
N ASP A 36 5.22 -18.62 39.76
CA ASP A 36 4.52 -19.83 40.20
C ASP A 36 3.00 -19.72 40.48
N VAL A 37 2.27 -20.74 40.00
CA VAL A 37 0.82 -21.02 40.13
C VAL A 37 0.14 -20.26 41.29
N ALA A 38 -0.43 -19.09 41.01
CA ALA A 38 -1.02 -18.23 42.05
C ALA A 38 -2.55 -18.11 42.02
N PHE A 39 -3.26 -19.12 41.49
CA PHE A 39 -4.72 -19.22 41.66
C PHE A 39 -5.23 -20.66 41.62
N GLU A 40 -5.76 -21.15 42.75
CA GLU A 40 -6.52 -22.41 42.81
C GLU A 40 -7.94 -22.10 42.27
N PRO A 41 -8.39 -22.70 41.14
CA PRO A 41 -9.71 -22.41 40.60
C PRO A 41 -10.78 -22.69 41.65
N SER A 42 -11.69 -21.73 41.84
CA SER A 42 -12.79 -21.87 42.80
C SER A 42 -13.63 -23.11 42.46
N LYS A 43 -13.99 -23.90 43.47
CA LYS A 43 -14.85 -25.08 43.31
C LYS A 43 -16.15 -24.71 42.61
N LEU A 44 -16.42 -25.36 41.48
CA LEU A 44 -17.66 -25.20 40.73
C LEU A 44 -18.72 -26.15 41.29
N LEU A 45 -19.86 -25.60 41.71
CA LEU A 45 -21.00 -26.39 42.22
C LEU A 45 -22.13 -26.39 41.18
N TRP A 46 -22.38 -27.55 40.58
CA TRP A 46 -23.49 -27.77 39.67
C TRP A 46 -24.75 -28.08 40.49
N LEU A 47 -25.69 -27.14 40.55
CA LEU A 47 -26.97 -27.32 41.22
C LEU A 47 -28.06 -27.69 40.21
N ILE A 48 -28.52 -28.93 40.25
CA ILE A 48 -29.51 -29.47 39.31
C ILE A 48 -30.86 -29.63 40.01
N GLN A 49 -31.85 -28.83 39.63
CA GLN A 49 -33.21 -28.97 40.14
C GLN A 49 -33.96 -30.09 39.41
N ARG A 50 -34.34 -31.15 40.15
CA ARG A 50 -35.06 -32.32 39.65
C ARG A 50 -36.58 -32.11 39.67
N ASP A 51 -37.25 -32.80 38.74
CA ASP A 51 -38.68 -33.10 38.76
C ASP A 51 -39.61 -31.88 38.82
N PHE A 52 -39.46 -30.93 37.90
CA PHE A 52 -40.36 -29.76 37.84
C PHE A 52 -41.84 -30.14 37.61
N LEU A 53 -42.17 -31.37 37.19
CA LEU A 53 -43.54 -31.81 36.82
C LEU A 53 -43.85 -33.30 37.16
N ARG A 54 -43.39 -33.85 38.29
CA ARG A 54 -43.65 -35.28 38.60
C ARG A 54 -45.10 -35.65 38.89
N LYS A 55 -45.98 -34.71 39.26
CA LYS A 55 -47.34 -35.03 39.78
C LYS A 55 -48.48 -35.03 38.75
N PHE A 56 -48.23 -34.73 37.47
CA PHE A 56 -49.29 -34.81 36.46
C PHE A 56 -49.56 -36.24 35.93
N THR A 57 -48.75 -37.23 36.31
CA THR A 57 -48.84 -38.60 35.77
C THR A 57 -49.70 -39.57 36.58
N ASN A 58 -50.26 -39.16 37.73
CA ASN A 58 -51.21 -40.00 38.50
C ASN A 58 -52.68 -39.62 38.29
N ALA A 59 -53.00 -38.77 37.31
CA ALA A 59 -54.38 -38.59 36.86
C ALA A 59 -54.73 -39.70 35.87
N SER A 60 -55.41 -40.73 36.39
CA SER A 60 -56.22 -41.75 35.73
C SER A 60 -56.17 -41.78 34.19
N VAL A 61 -55.70 -42.91 33.65
CA VAL A 61 -55.65 -43.31 32.22
C VAL A 61 -57.05 -43.38 31.54
N SER A 62 -58.10 -42.79 32.12
CA SER A 62 -59.48 -42.87 31.61
C SER A 62 -59.92 -41.66 30.76
N CYS A 63 -59.07 -40.68 30.46
CA CYS A 63 -59.48 -39.46 29.74
C CYS A 63 -58.73 -39.20 28.42
N LEU A 64 -58.37 -40.25 27.67
CA LEU A 64 -57.66 -40.12 26.38
C LEU A 64 -58.55 -40.23 25.13
N SER A 65 -59.89 -40.10 25.28
CA SER A 65 -60.84 -40.27 24.18
C SER A 65 -61.48 -38.97 23.64
N ARG A 66 -61.25 -37.77 24.19
CA ARG A 66 -62.16 -36.63 23.87
C ARG A 66 -61.62 -35.25 23.54
N PHE A 67 -60.33 -35.04 23.32
CA PHE A 67 -59.87 -33.72 22.85
C PHE A 67 -58.93 -33.82 21.66
N HIS A 68 -59.53 -34.07 20.50
CA HIS A 68 -58.94 -33.89 19.19
C HIS A 68 -59.34 -32.51 18.64
N CYS A 69 -58.99 -31.41 19.34
CA CYS A 69 -59.04 -30.05 18.77
C CYS A 69 -58.42 -29.03 19.73
N MET A 70 -57.13 -28.71 19.56
CA MET A 70 -56.56 -27.36 19.61
C MET A 70 -55.04 -27.48 19.58
N ILE A 71 -54.49 -27.26 18.39
CA ILE A 71 -53.07 -27.01 18.17
C ILE A 71 -52.82 -25.57 18.64
N HIS A 72 -52.09 -25.42 19.75
CA HIS A 72 -51.25 -24.25 19.97
C HIS A 72 -50.01 -24.67 20.76
N PHE A 73 -48.85 -24.39 20.18
CA PHE A 73 -47.51 -24.74 20.66
C PHE A 73 -47.34 -24.50 22.16
N SER A 74 -47.13 -25.56 22.91
CA SER A 74 -46.51 -25.54 24.24
C SER A 74 -45.68 -26.80 24.33
N PHE A 75 -44.37 -26.67 24.05
CA PHE A 75 -43.39 -27.74 24.28
C PHE A 75 -43.35 -28.03 25.79
N LEU A 76 -44.24 -28.89 26.26
CA LEU A 76 -44.25 -29.40 27.62
C LEU A 76 -43.28 -30.59 27.69
N THR A 77 -42.08 -30.32 28.20
CA THR A 77 -40.98 -31.28 28.30
C THR A 77 -41.30 -32.38 29.32
N PHE A 78 -41.35 -33.62 28.85
CA PHE A 78 -41.45 -34.82 29.69
C PHE A 78 -40.08 -35.16 30.30
N CYS A 79 -39.99 -35.19 31.63
CA CYS A 79 -38.80 -35.63 32.36
C CYS A 79 -38.92 -37.10 32.76
N TYR A 80 -38.33 -38.02 31.98
CA TYR A 80 -38.02 -39.37 32.44
C TYR A 80 -36.53 -39.45 32.75
N PHE A 81 -36.17 -39.90 33.96
CA PHE A 81 -34.80 -40.24 34.33
C PHE A 81 -34.65 -41.75 34.27
N SER A 82 -33.57 -42.24 33.66
CA SER A 82 -33.18 -43.65 33.77
C SER A 82 -32.74 -43.91 35.21
N GLU A 83 -33.51 -44.67 35.98
CA GLU A 83 -33.14 -45.14 37.32
C GLU A 83 -31.73 -45.78 37.27
N GLY A 84 -30.72 -45.11 37.87
CA GLY A 84 -29.40 -45.72 38.07
C GLY A 84 -28.18 -44.80 38.08
N LYS A 85 -28.20 -43.64 37.41
CA LYS A 85 -27.00 -42.78 37.29
C LYS A 85 -26.86 -41.77 38.45
N SER A 86 -25.63 -41.51 38.90
CA SER A 86 -25.35 -40.44 39.86
C SER A 86 -25.41 -39.04 39.22
N VAL A 87 -25.61 -37.99 40.02
CA VAL A 87 -25.65 -36.59 39.51
C VAL A 87 -24.27 -36.19 38.96
N GLN A 88 -23.20 -36.67 39.58
CA GLN A 88 -21.83 -36.42 39.14
C GLN A 88 -21.55 -37.08 37.79
N GLU A 89 -22.00 -38.31 37.58
CA GLU A 89 -21.89 -38.99 36.27
C GLU A 89 -22.58 -38.21 35.15
N MET A 90 -23.72 -37.57 35.43
CA MET A 90 -24.43 -36.74 34.45
C MET A 90 -23.62 -35.51 34.03
N VAL A 91 -22.97 -34.82 34.99
CA VAL A 91 -22.08 -33.70 34.68
C VAL A 91 -20.87 -34.18 33.88
N ASN A 92 -20.24 -35.28 34.31
CA ASN A 92 -19.09 -35.85 33.64
C ASN A 92 -19.42 -36.28 32.20
N GLU A 93 -20.62 -36.80 31.95
CA GLU A 93 -21.10 -37.16 30.61
C GLU A 93 -21.37 -35.91 29.76
N ALA A 94 -21.96 -34.85 30.32
CA ALA A 94 -22.23 -33.60 29.62
C ALA A 94 -20.94 -32.84 29.23
N LEU A 95 -19.89 -32.96 30.03
CA LEU A 95 -18.58 -32.35 29.77
C LEU A 95 -17.72 -33.18 28.80
N ARG A 96 -18.14 -34.38 28.37
CA ARG A 96 -17.41 -35.12 27.35
C ARG A 96 -17.53 -34.43 25.99
N ARG A 97 -16.40 -34.39 25.29
CA ARG A 97 -16.33 -33.88 23.91
C ARG A 97 -17.33 -34.59 23.00
N VAL A 98 -18.05 -33.81 22.20
CA VAL A 98 -19.00 -34.31 21.20
C VAL A 98 -18.29 -34.43 19.85
N PRO A 99 -18.37 -35.57 19.15
CA PRO A 99 -17.76 -35.72 17.82
C PRO A 99 -18.35 -34.73 16.81
N ASN A 100 -17.50 -34.05 16.04
CA ASN A 100 -17.91 -33.09 15.01
C ASN A 100 -17.49 -33.57 13.61
N GLN A 101 -18.25 -34.51 13.03
CA GLN A 101 -17.92 -35.09 11.72
C GLN A 101 -18.23 -34.14 10.55
N ASP A 102 -19.22 -33.27 10.72
CA ASP A 102 -19.69 -32.33 9.68
C ASP A 102 -18.95 -30.98 9.68
N GLY A 103 -18.02 -30.77 10.63
CA GLY A 103 -17.22 -29.54 10.72
C GLY A 103 -18.00 -28.30 11.15
N ASP A 104 -19.06 -28.47 11.95
CA ASP A 104 -19.86 -27.35 12.47
C ASP A 104 -19.03 -26.53 13.48
N ARG A 105 -18.80 -25.25 13.16
CA ARG A 105 -18.04 -24.33 14.01
C ARG A 105 -18.64 -24.16 15.41
N ASN A 106 -19.96 -24.27 15.54
CA ASN A 106 -20.62 -24.13 16.84
C ASN A 106 -20.29 -25.30 17.77
N ILE A 107 -20.21 -26.52 17.22
CA ILE A 107 -19.86 -27.71 17.99
C ILE A 107 -18.41 -27.64 18.44
N ASP A 108 -17.51 -27.14 17.59
CA ASP A 108 -16.10 -26.94 17.95
C ASP A 108 -15.94 -25.92 19.09
N GLN A 109 -16.67 -24.80 19.04
CA GLN A 109 -16.68 -23.81 20.13
C GLN A 109 -17.18 -24.40 21.45
N VAL A 110 -18.30 -25.14 21.44
CA VAL A 110 -18.83 -25.76 22.65
C VAL A 110 -17.89 -26.85 23.18
N ASN A 111 -17.21 -27.57 22.30
CA ASN A 111 -16.20 -28.55 22.70
C ASN A 111 -14.96 -27.92 23.35
N GLN A 112 -14.52 -26.74 22.90
CA GLN A 112 -13.46 -26.00 23.57
C GLN A 112 -13.86 -25.64 25.01
N ILE A 113 -15.09 -25.15 25.19
CA ILE A 113 -15.65 -24.81 26.51
C ILE A 113 -15.69 -26.06 27.41
N ARG A 114 -16.08 -27.22 26.87
CA ARG A 114 -16.04 -28.49 27.59
C ARG A 114 -14.65 -28.88 28.04
N GLU A 115 -13.64 -28.74 27.17
CA GLU A 115 -12.25 -29.06 27.49
C GLU A 115 -11.74 -28.16 28.63
N SER A 116 -12.00 -26.85 28.57
CA SER A 116 -11.67 -25.91 29.65
C SER A 116 -12.42 -26.21 30.96
N LEU A 117 -13.74 -26.49 30.89
CA LEU A 117 -14.54 -26.87 32.06
C LEU A 117 -14.13 -28.23 32.63
N ALA A 118 -13.64 -29.16 31.81
CA ALA A 118 -13.15 -30.46 32.26
C ALA A 118 -11.85 -30.33 33.05
N ILE A 119 -10.96 -29.39 32.68
CA ILE A 119 -9.76 -29.04 33.48
C ILE A 119 -10.17 -28.49 34.86
N MET A 120 -11.24 -27.69 34.92
CA MET A 120 -11.84 -27.25 36.19
C MET A 120 -12.67 -28.36 36.88
N GLY A 121 -12.97 -29.44 36.15
CA GLY A 121 -13.93 -30.49 36.47
C GLY A 121 -13.49 -31.41 37.59
N ASP A 122 -12.19 -31.61 37.78
CA ASP A 122 -11.61 -32.41 38.87
C ASP A 122 -11.94 -31.82 40.26
N ASN A 123 -12.28 -30.51 40.32
CA ASN A 123 -12.74 -29.80 41.51
C ASN A 123 -14.23 -29.41 41.45
N SER A 124 -14.99 -29.97 40.50
CA SER A 124 -16.42 -29.69 40.36
C SER A 124 -17.27 -30.68 41.15
N THR A 125 -18.27 -30.17 41.87
CA THR A 125 -19.22 -30.99 42.63
C THR A 125 -20.60 -30.84 42.04
N ALA A 126 -21.32 -31.94 41.84
CA ALA A 126 -22.70 -31.92 41.36
C ALA A 126 -23.69 -32.29 42.47
N PHE A 127 -24.72 -31.48 42.65
CA PHE A 127 -25.77 -31.72 43.65
C PHE A 127 -27.16 -31.55 43.04
N SER A 128 -28.11 -32.38 43.45
CA SER A 128 -29.48 -32.30 42.97
C SER A 128 -30.49 -31.98 44.07
N LEU A 129 -31.39 -31.04 43.79
CA LEU A 129 -32.53 -30.72 44.65
C LEU A 129 -33.84 -31.17 44.01
N PRO A 130 -34.73 -31.90 44.71
CA PRO A 130 -36.06 -32.19 44.20
C PRO A 130 -36.94 -30.92 44.16
N GLN A 131 -38.11 -31.00 43.55
CA GLN A 131 -39.08 -29.91 43.58
C GLN A 131 -39.51 -29.62 45.04
N PRO A 132 -39.46 -28.36 45.52
CA PRO A 132 -39.82 -28.05 46.90
C PRO A 132 -41.31 -28.24 47.21
N HIS A 133 -42.17 -27.83 46.28
CA HIS A 133 -43.62 -27.88 46.39
C HIS A 133 -44.27 -27.68 45.01
N LEU A 134 -45.55 -28.08 44.83
CA LEU A 134 -46.27 -27.88 43.55
C LEU A 134 -46.57 -26.41 43.26
N HIS A 135 -46.97 -25.66 44.29
CA HIS A 135 -47.37 -24.26 44.17
C HIS A 135 -46.14 -23.35 44.20
N ARG A 136 -45.57 -23.08 43.01
CA ARG A 136 -44.30 -22.37 42.86
C ARG A 136 -44.34 -20.89 43.28
N THR A 137 -45.48 -20.23 43.11
CA THR A 137 -45.62 -18.79 43.38
C THR A 137 -45.68 -18.46 44.87
N LYS A 138 -45.91 -19.46 45.73
CA LYS A 138 -46.05 -19.28 47.18
C LYS A 138 -44.88 -19.85 47.99
N LEU A 139 -43.80 -20.25 47.32
CA LEU A 139 -42.64 -20.90 47.98
C LEU A 139 -42.02 -20.04 49.09
N CYS A 140 -42.00 -18.70 48.93
CA CYS A 140 -41.44 -17.78 49.91
C CYS A 140 -42.32 -17.57 51.16
N GLU A 141 -43.62 -17.89 51.05
CA GLU A 141 -44.60 -17.74 52.14
C GLU A 141 -44.78 -19.03 52.95
N MET A 142 -44.30 -20.16 52.40
CA MET A 142 -44.42 -21.49 52.98
C MET A 142 -43.37 -21.72 54.06
N LYS A 143 -43.77 -22.38 55.14
CA LYS A 143 -42.85 -22.87 56.17
C LYS A 143 -42.24 -24.21 55.78
N ASP A 144 -41.12 -24.59 56.40
CA ASP A 144 -40.44 -25.86 56.13
C ASP A 144 -41.34 -27.09 56.30
N GLY A 145 -42.35 -27.04 57.18
CA GLY A 145 -43.33 -28.12 57.36
C GLY A 145 -44.34 -28.26 56.22
N GLU A 146 -44.45 -27.25 55.35
CA GLU A 146 -45.33 -27.25 54.16
C GLU A 146 -44.58 -27.68 52.89
N LEU A 147 -43.25 -27.79 52.97
CA LEU A 147 -42.41 -28.25 51.88
C LEU A 147 -42.31 -29.77 51.87
N GLU A 148 -41.92 -30.32 50.72
CA GLU A 148 -41.67 -31.76 50.62
C GLU A 148 -40.49 -32.17 51.52
N GLN A 149 -40.69 -33.14 52.41
CA GLN A 149 -39.69 -33.55 53.41
C GLN A 149 -38.36 -33.98 52.77
N LEU A 150 -38.42 -34.60 51.59
CA LEU A 150 -37.24 -34.99 50.81
C LEU A 150 -36.46 -33.76 50.32
N TYR A 151 -37.17 -32.69 49.94
CA TYR A 151 -36.54 -31.42 49.57
C TYR A 151 -35.85 -30.79 50.77
N VAL A 152 -36.52 -30.68 51.91
CA VAL A 152 -35.96 -30.09 53.14
C VAL A 152 -34.67 -30.83 53.54
N SER A 153 -34.72 -32.16 53.60
CA SER A 153 -33.54 -32.98 53.91
C SER A 153 -32.41 -32.80 52.90
N ARG A 154 -32.71 -32.73 51.59
CA ARG A 154 -31.70 -32.51 50.54
C ARG A 154 -31.12 -31.10 50.57
N ARG A 155 -31.93 -30.09 50.86
CA ARG A 155 -31.52 -28.69 51.04
C ARG A 155 -30.57 -28.56 52.23
N ASP A 156 -30.85 -29.22 53.34
CA ASP A 156 -29.97 -29.15 54.50
C ASP A 156 -28.64 -29.88 54.23
N LYS A 157 -28.66 -31.02 53.54
CA LYS A 157 -27.42 -31.66 53.02
C LYS A 157 -26.64 -30.77 52.06
N LEU A 158 -27.31 -29.93 51.27
CA LEU A 158 -26.64 -28.96 50.41
C LEU A 158 -25.96 -27.86 51.25
N LYS A 159 -26.59 -27.37 52.31
CA LYS A 159 -25.96 -26.41 53.23
C LYS A 159 -24.70 -27.00 53.87
N ASP A 160 -24.77 -28.25 54.31
CA ASP A 160 -23.62 -28.97 54.88
C ASP A 160 -22.50 -29.12 53.84
N LEU A 161 -22.86 -29.50 52.61
CA LEU A 161 -21.91 -29.60 51.50
C LEU A 161 -21.25 -28.25 51.20
N VAL A 162 -22.03 -27.18 51.06
CA VAL A 162 -21.52 -25.83 50.81
C VAL A 162 -20.57 -25.39 51.94
N SER A 163 -20.96 -25.63 53.19
CA SER A 163 -20.11 -25.34 54.37
C SER A 163 -18.79 -26.10 54.36
N SER A 164 -18.78 -27.32 53.82
CA SER A 164 -17.56 -28.14 53.70
C SER A 164 -16.62 -27.71 52.57
N ILE A 165 -17.13 -27.01 51.55
CA ILE A 165 -16.35 -26.59 50.37
C ILE A 165 -15.94 -25.12 50.38
N ILE A 166 -16.54 -24.29 51.24
CA ILE A 166 -16.20 -22.86 51.34
C ILE A 166 -14.72 -22.69 51.71
N ARG A 167 -14.01 -21.88 50.92
CA ARG A 167 -12.63 -21.45 51.17
C ARG A 167 -12.53 -19.94 50.94
N PRO A 168 -11.62 -19.23 51.64
CA PRO A 168 -11.35 -17.83 51.35
C PRO A 168 -10.96 -17.64 49.88
N LYS A 169 -11.44 -16.57 49.24
CA LYS A 169 -11.08 -16.27 47.85
C LYS A 169 -9.65 -15.75 47.83
N ILE A 170 -8.75 -16.50 47.20
CA ILE A 170 -7.34 -16.12 47.07
C ILE A 170 -7.16 -15.44 45.72
N VAL A 171 -6.58 -14.24 45.69
CA VAL A 171 -6.21 -13.53 44.45
C VAL A 171 -4.74 -13.12 44.62
N GLN A 172 -3.87 -13.49 43.68
CA GLN A 172 -2.42 -13.22 43.75
C GLN A 172 -1.75 -13.76 45.03
N GLY A 173 -2.14 -14.96 45.47
CA GLY A 173 -1.59 -15.60 46.68
C GLY A 173 -2.05 -14.99 48.02
N LYS A 174 -2.87 -13.94 48.01
CA LYS A 174 -3.43 -13.31 49.22
C LYS A 174 -4.93 -13.59 49.34
N SER A 175 -5.40 -13.88 50.56
CA SER A 175 -6.84 -13.96 50.84
C SER A 175 -7.45 -12.57 50.74
N MET A 176 -8.48 -12.43 49.91
CA MET A 176 -9.14 -11.16 49.61
C MET A 176 -10.12 -10.80 50.74
N ASN A 177 -10.07 -9.55 51.21
CA ASN A 177 -11.05 -9.00 52.16
C ASN A 177 -12.18 -8.22 51.43
N GLY A 178 -13.14 -7.68 52.18
CA GLY A 178 -14.29 -6.97 51.59
C GLY A 178 -13.91 -5.70 50.81
N GLU A 179 -12.92 -4.94 51.28
CA GLU A 179 -12.44 -3.71 50.62
C GLU A 179 -11.69 -4.04 49.32
N GLU A 180 -10.79 -5.03 49.37
CA GLU A 180 -10.05 -5.55 48.23
C GLU A 180 -11.00 -6.13 47.17
N PHE A 181 -12.08 -6.79 47.60
CA PHE A 181 -13.11 -7.29 46.68
C PHE A 181 -13.84 -6.16 45.96
N VAL A 182 -14.19 -5.06 46.64
CA VAL A 182 -14.84 -3.91 46.02
C VAL A 182 -13.91 -3.27 44.98
N ALA A 183 -12.65 -3.03 45.33
CA ALA A 183 -11.66 -2.47 44.40
C ALA A 183 -11.47 -3.37 43.17
N PHE A 184 -11.39 -4.68 43.36
CA PHE A 184 -11.30 -5.65 42.27
C PHE A 184 -12.55 -5.65 41.38
N LEU A 185 -13.75 -5.56 41.98
CA LEU A 185 -15.01 -5.50 41.24
C LEU A 185 -15.11 -4.22 40.41
N GLU A 186 -14.71 -3.07 40.96
CA GLU A 186 -14.66 -1.79 40.23
C GLU A 186 -13.76 -1.88 39.01
N GLN A 187 -12.58 -2.49 39.15
CA GLN A 187 -11.66 -2.71 38.03
C GLN A 187 -12.28 -3.59 36.93
N ILE A 188 -12.97 -4.66 37.30
CA ILE A 188 -13.70 -5.50 36.35
C ILE A 188 -14.82 -4.71 35.67
N LEU A 189 -15.63 -3.98 36.44
CA LEU A 189 -16.74 -3.20 35.89
C LEU A 189 -16.26 -2.08 34.96
N GLU A 190 -15.15 -1.42 35.26
CA GLU A 190 -14.56 -0.42 34.37
C GLU A 190 -14.08 -1.04 33.05
N ALA A 191 -13.49 -2.25 33.10
CA ALA A 191 -13.09 -2.99 31.91
C ALA A 191 -14.32 -3.45 31.08
N LEU A 192 -15.37 -3.92 31.74
CA LEU A 192 -16.62 -4.34 31.07
C LEU A 192 -17.38 -3.15 30.48
N ASN A 193 -17.48 -2.03 31.19
CA ASN A 193 -18.21 -0.85 30.72
C ASN A 193 -17.52 -0.13 29.55
N LYS A 194 -16.21 -0.29 29.40
CA LYS A 194 -15.44 0.26 28.26
C LYS A 194 -15.55 -0.62 27.00
N GLY A 195 -16.05 -1.86 27.08
CA GLY A 195 -16.26 -2.76 25.95
C GLY A 195 -17.74 -3.07 25.73
N GLU A 196 -18.28 -2.81 24.54
CA GLU A 196 -19.63 -3.28 24.17
C GLU A 196 -19.64 -4.80 24.08
N ILE A 197 -20.12 -5.52 25.11
CA ILE A 197 -20.20 -6.99 25.08
C ILE A 197 -21.42 -7.40 24.24
N PRO A 198 -21.25 -7.96 23.03
CA PRO A 198 -22.36 -8.47 22.26
C PRO A 198 -22.75 -9.83 22.84
N SER A 199 -24.04 -10.07 22.99
CA SER A 199 -24.61 -11.32 23.51
C SER A 199 -24.36 -12.55 22.63
N THR A 200 -23.69 -12.40 21.49
CA THR A 200 -23.46 -13.45 20.48
C THR A 200 -22.08 -13.42 19.79
N GLY A 201 -21.20 -12.46 20.12
CA GLY A 201 -19.86 -12.33 19.53
C GLY A 201 -18.76 -12.84 20.46
N SER A 202 -17.61 -13.26 19.91
CA SER A 202 -16.45 -13.62 20.74
C SER A 202 -15.93 -12.38 21.45
N LEU A 203 -15.86 -12.43 22.79
CA LEU A 203 -15.40 -11.33 23.64
C LEU A 203 -13.99 -10.87 23.26
N VAL A 204 -13.15 -11.82 22.83
CA VAL A 204 -11.79 -11.61 22.35
C VAL A 204 -11.75 -10.69 21.13
N GLU A 205 -12.68 -10.86 20.18
CA GLU A 205 -12.73 -10.04 18.96
C GLU A 205 -13.08 -8.57 19.27
N VAL A 206 -13.95 -8.35 20.26
CA VAL A 206 -14.41 -7.01 20.67
C VAL A 206 -13.29 -6.24 21.37
N PHE A 207 -12.61 -6.87 22.34
CA PHE A 207 -11.47 -6.24 23.02
C PHE A 207 -10.28 -6.03 22.09
N ASN A 208 -10.04 -6.97 21.17
CA ASN A 208 -8.96 -6.84 20.19
C ASN A 208 -9.26 -5.81 19.10
N LYS A 209 -10.52 -5.46 18.83
CA LYS A 209 -10.88 -4.50 17.76
C LYS A 209 -10.17 -3.15 17.92
N ALA A 210 -10.19 -2.56 19.12
CA ALA A 210 -9.53 -1.28 19.37
C ALA A 210 -8.00 -1.37 19.23
N ILE A 211 -7.42 -2.53 19.55
CA ILE A 211 -5.99 -2.81 19.42
C ILE A 211 -5.63 -2.97 17.94
N LEU A 212 -6.45 -3.71 17.18
CA LEU A 212 -6.31 -3.86 15.72
C LEU A 212 -6.30 -2.50 15.03
N GLU A 213 -7.27 -1.64 15.32
CA GLU A 213 -7.35 -0.29 14.75
C GLU A 213 -6.11 0.55 15.10
N ARG A 214 -5.60 0.44 16.34
CA ARG A 214 -4.36 1.11 16.76
C ARG A 214 -3.13 0.59 16.01
N CYS A 215 -2.98 -0.73 15.89
CA CYS A 215 -1.85 -1.34 15.18
C CYS A 215 -1.87 -0.98 13.69
N LEU A 216 -3.05 -0.97 13.06
CA LEU A 216 -3.22 -0.51 11.67
C LEU A 216 -2.84 0.95 11.51
N LYS A 217 -3.18 1.80 12.49
CA LYS A 217 -2.77 3.21 12.48
C LYS A 217 -1.24 3.35 12.55
N ILE A 218 -0.57 2.61 13.44
CA ILE A 218 0.91 2.61 13.54
C ILE A 218 1.54 2.17 12.23
N TYR A 219 1.03 1.10 11.62
CA TYR A 219 1.48 0.63 10.32
C TYR A 219 1.29 1.70 9.23
N SER A 220 0.10 2.28 9.14
CA SER A 220 -0.23 3.32 8.16
C SER A 220 0.65 4.57 8.33
N GLU A 221 0.90 5.02 9.56
CA GLU A 221 1.81 6.14 9.84
C GLU A 221 3.26 5.83 9.47
N GLY A 222 3.72 4.59 9.67
CA GLY A 222 5.03 4.14 9.21
C GLY A 222 5.17 4.21 7.69
N MET A 223 4.14 3.74 6.97
CA MET A 223 4.15 3.71 5.51
C MET A 223 3.89 5.08 4.86
N THR A 224 3.12 5.96 5.49
CA THR A 224 2.81 7.30 4.94
C THR A 224 4.03 8.23 4.94
N LYS A 225 5.03 7.97 5.78
CA LYS A 225 6.29 8.72 5.81
C LYS A 225 7.18 8.47 4.59
N LEU A 226 6.84 7.51 3.74
CA LEU A 226 7.61 7.17 2.55
C LEU A 226 7.35 8.18 1.43
N ASN A 227 8.43 8.73 0.87
CA ASN A 227 8.36 9.59 -0.31
C ASN A 227 8.37 8.71 -1.57
N LEU A 228 7.21 8.50 -2.18
CA LEU A 228 7.07 7.75 -3.43
C LEU A 228 7.49 8.61 -4.65
N PRO A 229 8.01 8.03 -5.74
CA PRO A 229 8.19 6.60 -6.00
C PRO A 229 9.51 6.01 -5.46
N LEU A 230 9.46 4.73 -5.11
CA LEU A 230 10.57 3.97 -4.52
C LEU A 230 10.75 2.61 -5.21
N THR A 231 11.94 2.01 -5.06
CA THR A 231 12.22 0.65 -5.57
C THR A 231 11.42 -0.40 -4.80
N GLU A 232 11.11 -1.51 -5.45
CA GLU A 232 10.34 -2.60 -4.86
C GLU A 232 10.96 -3.12 -3.55
N GLU A 233 12.28 -3.31 -3.53
CA GLU A 233 13.04 -3.71 -2.35
C GLU A 233 12.86 -2.72 -1.18
N SER A 234 13.02 -1.42 -1.43
CA SER A 234 12.90 -0.42 -0.37
C SER A 234 11.48 -0.30 0.19
N VAL A 235 10.45 -0.50 -0.64
CA VAL A 235 9.06 -0.53 -0.21
C VAL A 235 8.76 -1.79 0.60
N GLN A 236 9.30 -2.94 0.17
CA GLN A 236 9.16 -4.21 0.88
C GLN A 236 9.85 -4.19 2.24
N ASP A 237 11.04 -3.60 2.33
CA ASP A 237 11.78 -3.39 3.59
C ASP A 237 11.04 -2.47 4.55
N ALA A 238 10.42 -1.41 4.03
CA ALA A 238 9.60 -0.50 4.84
C ALA A 238 8.32 -1.18 5.34
N HIS A 239 7.69 -2.00 4.50
CA HIS A 239 6.55 -2.84 4.87
C HIS A 239 6.94 -3.82 5.98
N GLY A 240 8.05 -4.57 5.82
CA GLY A 240 8.54 -5.52 6.82
C GLY A 240 8.76 -4.86 8.18
N ARG A 241 9.48 -3.73 8.22
CA ARG A 241 9.75 -2.98 9.46
C ARG A 241 8.48 -2.43 10.12
N SER A 242 7.57 -1.86 9.34
CA SER A 242 6.32 -1.30 9.86
C SER A 242 5.39 -2.40 10.36
N ARG A 243 5.32 -3.53 9.65
CA ARG A 243 4.55 -4.72 10.04
C ARG A 243 5.10 -5.33 11.32
N GLU A 244 6.41 -5.51 11.43
CA GLU A 244 7.05 -6.03 12.65
C GLU A 244 6.76 -5.12 13.85
N THR A 245 6.82 -3.80 13.66
CA THR A 245 6.49 -2.83 14.71
C THR A 245 5.03 -2.94 15.16
N ALA A 246 4.10 -3.04 14.20
CA ALA A 246 2.67 -3.19 14.51
C ALA A 246 2.37 -4.55 15.17
N MET A 247 3.02 -5.62 14.73
CA MET A 247 2.86 -6.97 15.27
C MET A 247 3.39 -7.07 16.70
N LYS A 248 4.56 -6.47 16.98
CA LYS A 248 5.12 -6.42 18.34
C LYS A 248 4.16 -5.72 19.32
N VAL A 249 3.58 -4.59 18.92
CA VAL A 249 2.58 -3.87 19.73
C VAL A 249 1.32 -4.72 19.92
N PHE A 250 0.92 -5.47 18.90
CA PHE A 250 -0.22 -6.38 18.99
C PHE A 250 0.05 -7.51 19.99
N ASP A 251 1.19 -8.20 19.87
CA ASP A 251 1.63 -9.30 20.75
C ASP A 251 1.70 -8.88 22.23
N GLU A 252 2.07 -7.64 22.51
CA GLU A 252 2.15 -7.10 23.88
C GLU A 252 0.77 -6.75 24.48
N GLN A 253 -0.20 -6.36 23.65
CA GLN A 253 -1.46 -5.74 24.12
C GLN A 253 -2.69 -6.62 23.93
N HIS A 254 -2.66 -7.59 22.99
CA HIS A 254 -3.85 -8.35 22.61
C HIS A 254 -4.41 -9.18 23.77
N PHE A 255 -5.69 -9.49 23.65
CA PHE A 255 -6.47 -10.34 24.55
C PHE A 255 -6.65 -11.72 23.91
N GLY A 256 -6.63 -12.81 24.69
CA GLY A 256 -6.93 -14.17 24.22
C GLY A 256 -5.73 -14.97 23.71
N ARG A 257 -4.87 -15.58 24.54
CA ARG A 257 -3.67 -16.32 24.04
C ARG A 257 -3.99 -17.46 23.05
N HIS A 258 -5.07 -18.22 23.28
CA HIS A 258 -5.49 -19.32 22.39
C HIS A 258 -6.45 -18.88 21.27
N HIS A 259 -7.22 -17.81 21.48
CA HIS A 259 -8.20 -17.28 20.51
C HIS A 259 -7.67 -16.12 19.65
N ALA A 260 -6.53 -15.51 19.98
CA ALA A 260 -5.93 -14.40 19.26
C ALA A 260 -5.44 -14.79 17.87
N LYS A 261 -5.26 -16.09 17.56
CA LYS A 261 -4.86 -16.53 16.22
C LYS A 261 -5.77 -15.95 15.12
N ARG A 262 -7.07 -15.82 15.40
CA ARG A 262 -8.03 -15.21 14.48
C ARG A 262 -7.83 -13.70 14.36
N SER A 263 -7.61 -13.00 15.48
CA SER A 263 -7.34 -11.57 15.49
C SER A 263 -5.99 -11.22 14.83
N VAL A 264 -4.96 -12.06 14.99
CA VAL A 264 -3.67 -11.93 14.30
C VAL A 264 -3.85 -12.08 12.78
N MET A 265 -4.58 -13.10 12.34
CA MET A 265 -4.90 -13.28 10.91
C MET A 265 -5.67 -12.08 10.35
N GLN A 266 -6.61 -11.54 11.13
CA GLN A 266 -7.36 -10.35 10.74
C GLN A 266 -6.47 -9.10 10.64
N LEU A 267 -5.52 -8.91 11.56
CA LEU A 267 -4.54 -7.81 11.48
C LEU A 267 -3.71 -7.92 10.21
N ASP A 268 -3.20 -9.11 9.91
CA ASP A 268 -2.37 -9.38 8.74
C ASP A 268 -3.14 -9.10 7.44
N GLU A 269 -4.39 -9.54 7.35
CA GLU A 269 -5.26 -9.27 6.19
C GLU A 269 -5.51 -7.78 5.97
N GLU A 270 -5.75 -7.02 7.05
CA GLU A 270 -5.95 -5.57 6.96
C GLU A 270 -4.65 -4.82 6.62
N ILE A 271 -3.50 -5.26 7.14
CA ILE A 271 -2.17 -4.74 6.76
C ILE A 271 -1.93 -4.96 5.26
N ASP A 272 -2.23 -6.16 4.75
CA ASP A 272 -2.07 -6.51 3.34
C ASP A 272 -2.98 -5.66 2.43
N LYS A 273 -4.21 -5.35 2.87
CA LYS A 273 -5.10 -4.44 2.13
C LYS A 273 -4.49 -3.04 2.01
N VAL A 274 -4.00 -2.48 3.10
CA VAL A 274 -3.35 -1.16 3.11
C VAL A 274 -2.06 -1.19 2.27
N PHE A 275 -1.28 -2.28 2.36
CA PHE A 275 -0.06 -2.45 1.59
C PHE A 275 -0.32 -2.45 0.08
N LYS A 276 -1.34 -3.18 -0.38
CA LYS A 276 -1.76 -3.18 -1.79
C LYS A 276 -2.08 -1.78 -2.30
N HIS A 277 -2.75 -0.96 -1.50
CA HIS A 277 -3.00 0.44 -1.86
C HIS A 277 -1.72 1.26 -2.02
N ILE A 278 -0.72 1.06 -1.17
CA ILE A 278 0.58 1.75 -1.26
C ILE A 278 1.36 1.29 -2.49
N ILE A 279 1.36 -0.01 -2.80
CA ILE A 279 2.01 -0.55 -4.01
C ILE A 279 1.37 0.06 -5.26
N MET A 280 0.04 0.10 -5.35
CA MET A 280 -0.66 0.73 -6.47
C MET A 280 -0.33 2.24 -6.57
N ALA A 281 -0.25 2.95 -5.44
CA ALA A 281 0.15 4.35 -5.43
C ALA A 281 1.62 4.54 -5.89
N ASN A 282 2.52 3.65 -5.48
CA ASN A 282 3.93 3.68 -5.88
C ASN A 282 4.09 3.42 -7.38
N GLU A 283 3.38 2.43 -7.91
CA GLU A 283 3.36 2.13 -9.35
C GLU A 283 2.81 3.32 -10.15
N TYR A 284 1.71 3.93 -9.71
CA TYR A 284 1.15 5.11 -10.36
C TYR A 284 2.14 6.28 -10.39
N GLN A 285 2.80 6.60 -9.27
CA GLN A 285 3.78 7.70 -9.22
C GLN A 285 5.03 7.38 -10.05
N SER A 286 5.50 6.14 -10.04
CA SER A 286 6.63 5.69 -10.86
C SER A 286 6.31 5.81 -12.35
N ALA A 287 5.13 5.34 -12.77
CA ALA A 287 4.66 5.44 -14.14
C ALA A 287 4.58 6.91 -14.59
N LYS A 288 3.96 7.77 -13.78
CA LYS A 288 3.83 9.21 -14.07
C LYS A 288 5.18 9.91 -14.24
N LEU A 289 6.14 9.61 -13.36
CA LEU A 289 7.49 10.19 -13.41
C LEU A 289 8.24 9.72 -14.67
N CYS A 290 8.26 8.41 -14.91
CA CYS A 290 8.98 7.85 -16.06
C CYS A 290 8.33 8.21 -17.40
N GLU A 291 7.00 8.35 -17.44
CA GLU A 291 6.27 8.85 -18.61
C GLU A 291 6.62 10.30 -18.92
N ALA A 292 6.69 11.17 -17.90
CA ALA A 292 7.09 12.57 -18.10
C ALA A 292 8.51 12.70 -18.65
N LEU A 293 9.45 11.89 -18.15
CA LEU A 293 10.82 11.82 -18.66
C LEU A 293 10.87 11.27 -20.10
N TYR A 294 10.10 10.22 -20.38
CA TYR A 294 9.96 9.66 -21.71
C TYR A 294 9.44 10.69 -22.71
N SER A 295 8.34 11.37 -22.39
CA SER A 295 7.73 12.40 -23.23
C SER A 295 8.69 13.57 -23.45
N SER A 296 9.34 14.05 -22.39
CA SER A 296 10.32 15.13 -22.51
C SER A 296 11.50 14.75 -23.41
N CYS A 297 11.94 13.48 -23.37
CA CYS A 297 12.96 13.01 -24.28
C CYS A 297 12.44 12.90 -25.71
N GLU A 298 11.24 12.34 -25.91
CA GLU A 298 10.60 12.23 -27.23
C GLU A 298 10.50 13.61 -27.91
N ASP A 299 9.98 14.62 -27.20
CA ASP A 299 9.90 16.00 -27.68
C ASP A 299 11.27 16.56 -28.07
N LYS A 300 12.30 16.27 -27.26
CA LYS A 300 13.67 16.71 -27.53
C LYS A 300 14.26 16.01 -28.75
N MET A 301 13.98 14.73 -28.93
CA MET A 301 14.42 13.97 -30.11
C MET A 301 13.75 14.50 -31.38
N ASP A 302 12.47 14.82 -31.33
CA ASP A 302 11.74 15.40 -32.46
C ASP A 302 12.27 16.80 -32.82
N GLN A 303 12.57 17.63 -31.83
CA GLN A 303 13.24 18.93 -32.06
C GLN A 303 14.61 18.76 -32.73
N LEU A 304 15.38 17.73 -32.35
CA LEU A 304 16.69 17.44 -32.94
C LEU A 304 16.59 16.88 -34.37
N GLN A 305 15.45 16.31 -34.78
CA GLN A 305 15.23 15.88 -36.17
C GLN A 305 15.02 17.08 -37.11
N VAL A 306 14.42 18.17 -36.64
CA VAL A 306 14.05 19.34 -37.46
C VAL A 306 15.10 20.47 -37.41
N LEU A 307 16.33 20.18 -37.00
CA LEU A 307 17.43 21.18 -37.01
C LEU A 307 17.60 21.82 -38.40
N ARG A 308 17.94 23.12 -38.45
CA ARG A 308 18.11 23.83 -39.73
C ARG A 308 19.38 23.36 -40.42
N LEU A 309 20.45 23.21 -39.64
CA LEU A 309 21.71 22.62 -40.09
C LEU A 309 21.81 21.18 -39.55
N PRO A 310 21.93 20.16 -40.43
CA PRO A 310 22.06 18.78 -39.98
C PRO A 310 23.41 18.59 -39.26
N SER A 311 23.35 18.08 -38.03
CA SER A 311 24.53 17.73 -37.24
C SER A 311 24.33 16.45 -36.44
N MET A 312 25.15 15.42 -36.72
CA MET A 312 25.11 14.13 -36.06
C MET A 312 25.65 14.23 -34.62
N ALA A 313 26.65 15.07 -34.39
CA ALA A 313 27.24 15.26 -33.06
C ALA A 313 26.23 15.83 -32.06
N LYS A 314 25.42 16.82 -32.47
CA LYS A 314 24.37 17.43 -31.64
C LYS A 314 23.25 16.44 -31.32
N PHE A 315 22.85 15.62 -32.30
CA PHE A 315 21.87 14.54 -32.08
C PHE A 315 22.39 13.51 -31.06
N ASN A 316 23.62 13.04 -31.22
CA ASN A 316 24.23 12.08 -30.29
C ASN A 316 24.42 12.64 -28.88
N ALA A 317 24.74 13.93 -28.75
CA ALA A 317 24.82 14.61 -27.45
C ALA A 317 23.44 14.66 -26.76
N GLY A 318 22.40 15.01 -27.51
CA GLY A 318 21.01 15.00 -27.02
C GLY A 318 20.55 13.61 -26.59
N PHE A 319 20.89 12.58 -27.39
CA PHE A 319 20.63 11.18 -27.12
C PHE A 319 21.26 10.73 -25.79
N LEU A 320 22.56 10.99 -25.61
CA LEU A 320 23.28 10.63 -24.38
C LEU A 320 22.71 11.37 -23.17
N GLN A 321 22.31 12.63 -23.34
CA GLN A 321 21.70 13.41 -22.25
C GLN A 321 20.36 12.81 -21.82
N CYS A 322 19.51 12.42 -22.78
CA CYS A 322 18.26 11.72 -22.48
C CYS A 322 18.49 10.40 -21.75
N ASN A 323 19.43 9.57 -22.24
CA ASN A 323 19.68 8.26 -21.63
C ASN A 323 20.14 8.41 -20.17
N ARG A 324 21.03 9.37 -19.92
CA ARG A 324 21.50 9.67 -18.56
C ARG A 324 20.38 10.22 -17.66
N SER A 325 19.56 11.16 -18.13
CA SER A 325 18.49 11.70 -17.29
C SER A 325 17.44 10.64 -16.98
N PHE A 326 17.10 9.78 -17.95
CA PHE A 326 16.20 8.68 -17.73
C PHE A 326 16.75 7.67 -16.71
N GLU A 327 18.01 7.23 -16.86
CA GLU A 327 18.62 6.27 -15.93
C GLU A 327 18.69 6.78 -14.49
N GLN A 328 18.99 8.07 -14.31
CA GLN A 328 19.17 8.71 -13.00
C GLN A 328 17.85 9.08 -12.31
N GLU A 329 16.87 9.58 -13.07
CA GLU A 329 15.64 10.14 -12.49
C GLU A 329 14.48 9.13 -12.47
N CYS A 330 14.38 8.21 -13.43
CA CYS A 330 13.33 7.19 -13.45
C CYS A 330 13.62 6.09 -12.41
N VAL A 331 12.75 6.00 -11.40
CA VAL A 331 12.83 5.07 -10.28
C VAL A 331 11.47 4.39 -10.06
N GLY A 332 11.50 3.14 -9.61
CA GLY A 332 10.33 2.37 -9.20
C GLY A 332 9.97 1.23 -10.16
N PRO A 333 8.83 0.55 -9.90
CA PRO A 333 8.46 -0.69 -10.60
C PRO A 333 8.23 -0.49 -12.10
N SER A 334 7.80 0.70 -12.53
CA SER A 334 7.53 0.97 -13.94
C SER A 334 8.80 1.20 -14.79
N LYS A 335 9.98 1.29 -14.17
CA LYS A 335 11.25 1.58 -14.86
C LYS A 335 11.54 0.61 -15.99
N ALA A 336 11.49 -0.70 -15.74
CA ALA A 336 11.82 -1.71 -16.74
C ALA A 336 10.92 -1.65 -17.98
N VAL A 337 9.63 -1.35 -17.79
CA VAL A 337 8.66 -1.20 -18.87
C VAL A 337 8.98 0.02 -19.73
N TYR A 338 9.23 1.17 -19.09
CA TYR A 338 9.57 2.41 -19.80
C TYR A 338 10.96 2.38 -20.42
N GLU A 339 11.92 1.67 -19.84
CA GLU A 339 13.26 1.48 -20.39
C GLU A 339 13.21 0.77 -21.74
N ASN A 340 12.44 -0.32 -21.85
CA ASN A 340 12.25 -1.02 -23.11
C ASN A 340 11.54 -0.14 -24.16
N ARG A 341 10.52 0.62 -23.74
CA ARG A 341 9.82 1.58 -24.61
C ARG A 341 10.76 2.69 -25.10
N MET A 342 11.61 3.21 -24.21
CA MET A 342 12.62 4.23 -24.50
C MET A 342 13.63 3.72 -25.52
N MET A 343 14.21 2.53 -25.32
CA MET A 343 15.16 1.94 -26.26
C MET A 343 14.57 1.80 -27.68
N LYS A 344 13.30 1.37 -27.77
CA LYS A 344 12.60 1.25 -29.05
C LYS A 344 12.38 2.61 -29.73
N MET A 345 11.91 3.62 -28.99
CA MET A 345 11.74 4.98 -29.49
C MET A 345 13.07 5.56 -29.95
N MET A 346 14.11 5.46 -29.12
CA MET A 346 15.46 5.93 -29.41
C MET A 346 16.06 5.27 -30.67
N GLY A 347 15.89 3.95 -30.84
CA GLY A 347 16.31 3.25 -32.04
C GLY A 347 15.58 3.72 -33.31
N LYS A 348 14.26 3.92 -33.20
CA LYS A 348 13.45 4.46 -34.30
C LYS A 348 13.88 5.88 -34.68
N SER A 349 13.98 6.78 -33.71
CA SER A 349 14.38 8.17 -33.95
C SER A 349 15.79 8.27 -34.54
N LYS A 350 16.73 7.44 -34.09
CA LYS A 350 18.09 7.38 -34.65
C LYS A 350 18.11 6.93 -36.10
N SER A 351 17.41 5.85 -36.43
CA SER A 351 17.35 5.34 -37.82
C SER A 351 16.66 6.32 -38.77
N GLN A 352 15.58 6.96 -38.32
CA GLN A 352 14.90 8.02 -39.08
C GLN A 352 15.82 9.23 -39.30
N PHE A 353 16.51 9.68 -38.24
CA PHE A 353 17.47 10.78 -38.33
C PHE A 353 18.58 10.49 -39.34
N ILE A 354 19.22 9.33 -39.28
CA ILE A 354 20.33 8.96 -40.20
C ILE A 354 19.87 8.97 -41.65
N LYS A 355 18.66 8.47 -41.93
CA LYS A 355 18.10 8.45 -43.29
C LYS A 355 17.90 9.87 -43.85
N GLU A 356 17.34 10.78 -43.06
CA GLU A 356 17.10 12.16 -43.48
C GLU A 356 18.37 13.02 -43.48
N TYR A 357 19.27 12.77 -42.51
CA TYR A 357 20.52 13.50 -42.32
C TYR A 357 21.38 13.52 -43.58
N ASN A 358 21.63 12.35 -44.18
CA ASN A 358 22.52 12.26 -45.33
C ASN A 358 21.98 13.04 -46.55
N HIS A 359 20.67 12.93 -46.81
CA HIS A 359 20.02 13.68 -47.90
C HIS A 359 20.04 15.19 -47.65
N ARG A 360 19.72 15.62 -46.43
CA ARG A 360 19.73 17.05 -46.07
C ARG A 360 21.15 17.62 -46.10
N LEU A 361 22.14 16.86 -45.62
CA LEU A 361 23.54 17.23 -45.66
C LEU A 361 24.03 17.42 -47.10
N PHE A 362 23.73 16.47 -47.99
CA PHE A 362 24.09 16.59 -49.40
C PHE A 362 23.53 17.89 -50.01
N ASN A 363 22.24 18.16 -49.82
CA ASN A 363 21.60 19.38 -50.34
C ASN A 363 22.21 20.67 -49.76
N TRP A 364 22.54 20.66 -48.46
CA TRP A 364 23.23 21.78 -47.81
C TRP A 364 24.64 21.98 -48.34
N LEU A 365 25.41 20.91 -48.56
CA LEU A 365 26.78 20.98 -49.09
C LEU A 365 26.79 21.52 -50.53
N VAL A 366 25.86 21.07 -51.38
CA VAL A 366 25.71 21.61 -52.75
C VAL A 366 25.39 23.10 -52.70
N THR A 367 24.39 23.51 -51.91
CA THR A 367 24.02 24.93 -51.77
C THR A 367 25.16 25.77 -51.20
N PHE A 368 25.83 25.26 -50.17
CA PHE A 368 26.97 25.91 -49.54
C PHE A 368 28.15 26.11 -50.51
N SER A 369 28.47 25.10 -51.33
CA SER A 369 29.55 25.20 -52.32
C SER A 369 29.29 26.31 -53.35
N LEU A 370 28.06 26.44 -53.86
CA LEU A 370 27.68 27.52 -54.79
C LEU A 370 27.77 28.90 -54.13
N VAL A 371 27.28 29.03 -52.90
CA VAL A 371 27.38 30.28 -52.13
C VAL A 371 28.85 30.66 -51.90
N MET A 372 29.70 29.69 -51.56
CA MET A 372 31.12 29.93 -51.32
C MET A 372 31.88 30.34 -52.58
N VAL A 373 31.51 29.86 -53.77
CA VAL A 373 32.06 30.35 -55.05
C VAL A 373 31.78 31.85 -55.22
N VAL A 374 30.54 32.28 -54.97
CA VAL A 374 30.14 33.69 -55.06
C VAL A 374 30.88 34.54 -54.01
N LEU A 375 30.92 34.08 -52.76
CA LEU A 375 31.61 34.79 -51.68
C LEU A 375 33.13 34.89 -51.92
N GLY A 376 33.76 33.81 -52.38
CA GLY A 376 35.18 33.76 -52.71
C GLY A 376 35.55 34.75 -53.80
N ARG A 377 34.74 34.82 -54.86
CA ARG A 377 34.98 35.69 -56.01
C ARG A 377 34.71 37.17 -55.73
N PHE A 378 33.60 37.49 -55.05
CA PHE A 378 33.12 38.87 -54.94
C PHE A 378 33.43 39.55 -53.62
N ILE A 379 33.51 38.81 -52.51
CA ILE A 379 33.69 39.39 -51.17
C ILE A 379 35.13 39.22 -50.69
N ILE A 380 35.62 37.98 -50.62
CA ILE A 380 36.93 37.68 -50.03
C ILE A 380 38.06 37.89 -51.06
N LYS A 381 37.76 37.77 -52.35
CA LYS A 381 38.72 37.85 -53.47
C LYS A 381 39.91 36.89 -53.30
N PHE A 382 39.64 35.71 -52.76
CA PHE A 382 40.66 34.71 -52.46
C PHE A 382 40.46 33.47 -53.33
N ILE A 383 41.37 33.30 -54.30
CA ILE A 383 41.27 32.31 -55.39
C ILE A 383 41.28 30.88 -54.85
N LEU A 384 42.01 30.58 -53.77
CA LEU A 384 42.06 29.21 -53.24
C LEU A 384 40.71 28.74 -52.68
N ILE A 385 39.94 29.63 -52.05
CA ILE A 385 38.58 29.30 -51.58
C ILE A 385 37.67 29.02 -52.77
N GLU A 386 37.77 29.83 -53.82
CA GLU A 386 37.01 29.63 -55.06
C GLU A 386 37.32 28.28 -55.71
N ILE A 387 38.60 27.93 -55.89
CA ILE A 387 39.02 26.64 -56.44
C ILE A 387 38.51 25.49 -55.56
N SER A 388 38.65 25.58 -54.23
CA SER A 388 38.19 24.53 -53.32
C SER A 388 36.67 24.31 -53.37
N ALA A 389 35.89 25.39 -53.52
CA ALA A 389 34.43 25.32 -53.62
C ALA A 389 33.98 24.72 -54.95
N TRP A 390 34.66 25.04 -56.06
CA TRP A 390 34.42 24.40 -57.35
C TRP A 390 34.76 22.90 -57.34
N ILE A 391 35.87 22.50 -56.73
CA ILE A 391 36.24 21.09 -56.59
C ILE A 391 35.16 20.33 -55.81
N LEU A 392 34.69 20.89 -54.68
CA LEU A 392 33.63 20.28 -53.89
C LEU A 392 32.31 20.17 -54.68
N PHE A 393 31.92 21.21 -55.41
CA PHE A 393 30.70 21.21 -56.22
C PHE A 393 30.75 20.15 -57.34
N ILE A 394 31.85 20.12 -58.10
CA ILE A 394 32.05 19.15 -59.18
C ILE A 394 32.05 17.72 -58.61
N PHE A 395 32.70 17.50 -57.47
CA PHE A 395 32.70 16.21 -56.80
C PHE A 395 31.27 15.75 -56.46
N LEU A 396 30.46 16.60 -55.83
CA LEU A 396 29.09 16.25 -55.41
C LEU A 396 28.17 15.97 -56.60
N GLU A 397 28.21 16.77 -57.68
CA GLU A 397 27.38 16.59 -58.87
C GLU A 397 27.83 15.42 -59.76
N THR A 398 29.14 15.25 -59.93
CA THR A 398 29.67 14.16 -60.78
C THR A 398 29.39 12.81 -60.13
N TYR A 399 29.50 12.74 -58.80
CA TYR A 399 29.28 11.49 -58.07
C TYR A 399 27.83 11.00 -58.17
N THR A 400 26.84 11.89 -58.00
CA THR A 400 25.42 11.51 -58.08
C THR A 400 25.00 11.11 -59.50
N ARG A 401 25.58 11.73 -60.54
CA ARG A 401 25.34 11.36 -61.94
C ARG A 401 26.00 10.05 -62.36
N MET A 402 27.14 9.71 -61.76
CA MET A 402 27.89 8.50 -62.10
C MET A 402 27.27 7.25 -61.47
N PHE A 403 26.79 7.31 -60.23
CA PHE A 403 26.33 6.14 -59.48
C PHE A 403 24.80 6.01 -59.36
N TRP A 404 24.03 6.92 -59.97
CA TRP A 404 22.55 6.94 -60.01
C TRP A 404 21.83 6.94 -58.64
N SER A 405 22.55 6.79 -57.53
CA SER A 405 22.06 6.80 -56.14
C SER A 405 23.06 7.49 -55.22
N ALA A 406 22.57 8.24 -54.24
CA ALA A 406 23.40 8.90 -53.23
C ALA A 406 23.85 7.96 -52.10
N GLU A 407 23.30 6.74 -52.03
CA GLU A 407 23.58 5.81 -50.92
C GLU A 407 24.99 5.20 -51.00
N SER A 408 25.51 4.97 -52.21
CA SER A 408 26.88 4.49 -52.41
C SER A 408 27.94 5.52 -51.98
N LEU A 409 27.59 6.82 -52.01
CA LEU A 409 28.45 7.92 -51.56
C LEU A 409 28.71 7.84 -50.06
N TYR A 410 27.71 7.42 -49.28
CA TYR A 410 27.77 7.49 -47.82
C TYR A 410 28.79 6.53 -47.19
N TYR A 411 29.22 5.50 -47.94
CA TYR A 411 30.24 4.53 -47.51
C TYR A 411 31.66 4.89 -47.98
N ASN A 412 31.84 5.99 -48.72
CA ASN A 412 33.14 6.39 -49.25
C ASN A 412 33.99 7.11 -48.18
N PRO A 413 35.30 6.81 -48.04
CA PRO A 413 36.17 7.49 -47.07
C PRO A 413 36.29 9.01 -47.30
N VAL A 414 36.20 9.48 -48.56
CA VAL A 414 36.21 10.91 -48.89
C VAL A 414 34.94 11.59 -48.36
N TRP A 415 33.79 10.92 -48.42
CA TRP A 415 32.55 11.44 -47.85
C TRP A 415 32.67 11.59 -46.34
N HIS A 416 33.22 10.59 -45.63
CA HIS A 416 33.45 10.70 -44.18
C HIS A 416 34.37 11.87 -43.80
N PHE A 417 35.39 12.17 -44.61
CA PHE A 417 36.23 13.35 -44.39
C PHE A 417 35.46 14.68 -44.57
N ILE A 418 34.61 14.76 -45.60
CA ILE A 418 33.75 15.92 -45.85
C ILE A 418 32.75 16.11 -44.70
N VAL A 419 32.10 15.02 -44.27
CA VAL A 419 31.17 15.01 -43.13
C VAL A 419 31.87 15.47 -41.87
N ALA A 420 33.07 14.95 -41.56
CA ALA A 420 33.82 15.34 -40.37
C ALA A 420 34.20 16.84 -40.37
N THR A 421 34.56 17.37 -41.55
CA THR A 421 34.84 18.80 -41.73
C THR A 421 33.58 19.64 -41.55
N TRP A 422 32.45 19.22 -42.13
CA TRP A 422 31.15 19.87 -41.96
C TRP A 422 30.70 19.89 -40.49
N GLU A 423 30.76 18.75 -39.80
CA GLU A 423 30.38 18.63 -38.39
C GLU A 423 31.22 19.57 -37.52
N THR A 424 32.54 19.64 -37.76
CA THR A 424 33.44 20.54 -37.01
C THR A 424 33.10 22.01 -37.23
N VAL A 425 32.68 22.37 -38.45
CA VAL A 425 32.28 23.74 -38.78
C VAL A 425 30.95 24.08 -38.14
N VAL A 426 29.91 23.25 -38.33
CA VAL A 426 28.54 23.54 -37.90
C VAL A 426 28.35 23.40 -36.39
N TYR A 427 29.01 22.42 -35.78
CA TYR A 427 28.91 22.13 -34.37
C TYR A 427 30.30 21.98 -33.76
N SER A 428 30.75 23.04 -33.08
CA SER A 428 31.95 23.01 -32.27
C SER A 428 31.60 23.21 -30.79
N PRO A 429 32.45 22.78 -29.84
CA PRO A 429 32.21 23.01 -28.41
C PRO A 429 32.03 24.48 -28.03
N VAL A 430 32.49 25.40 -28.88
CA VAL A 430 32.50 26.86 -28.63
C VAL A 430 31.41 27.58 -29.43
N LEU A 431 30.95 27.03 -30.56
CA LEU A 431 30.04 27.72 -31.48
C LEU A 431 29.04 26.73 -32.12
N ASP A 432 27.76 26.94 -31.83
CA ASP A 432 26.61 26.23 -32.42
C ASP A 432 26.01 27.11 -33.53
N LEU A 433 26.40 26.86 -34.79
CA LEU A 433 25.95 27.68 -35.92
C LEU A 433 24.44 27.59 -36.15
N ASP A 434 23.77 26.51 -35.75
CA ASP A 434 22.32 26.40 -35.91
C ASP A 434 21.57 27.51 -35.13
N ARG A 435 22.11 27.91 -33.97
CA ARG A 435 21.59 29.01 -33.16
C ARG A 435 22.21 30.37 -33.50
N TRP A 436 23.49 30.41 -33.85
CA TRP A 436 24.27 31.64 -34.01
C TRP A 436 24.47 32.12 -35.45
N ALA A 437 24.12 31.33 -36.47
CA ALA A 437 24.33 31.70 -37.87
C ALA A 437 23.66 33.03 -38.23
N ILE A 438 22.40 33.23 -37.84
CA ILE A 438 21.66 34.46 -38.16
C ILE A 438 22.27 35.68 -37.44
N PRO A 439 22.51 35.66 -36.11
CA PRO A 439 23.21 36.74 -35.42
C PRO A 439 24.58 37.07 -36.03
N VAL A 440 25.39 36.04 -36.35
CA VAL A 440 26.72 36.22 -36.93
C VAL A 440 26.64 36.89 -38.30
N VAL A 441 25.72 36.44 -39.16
CA VAL A 441 25.50 37.05 -40.49
C VAL A 441 25.06 38.51 -40.37
N LEU A 442 24.17 38.83 -39.42
CA LEU A 442 23.73 40.21 -39.17
C LEU A 442 24.88 41.10 -38.68
N ILE A 443 25.71 40.61 -37.77
CA ILE A 443 26.89 41.32 -37.26
C ILE A 443 27.87 41.59 -38.40
N ILE A 444 28.16 40.60 -39.25
CA ILE A 444 29.03 40.76 -40.42
C ILE A 444 28.44 41.78 -41.40
N ALA A 445 27.14 41.73 -41.66
CA ALA A 445 26.47 42.70 -42.53
C ALA A 445 26.56 44.14 -41.99
N ILE A 446 26.36 44.32 -40.67
CA ILE A 446 26.52 45.63 -40.00
C ILE A 446 27.97 46.11 -40.09
N LEU A 447 28.95 45.24 -39.86
CA LEU A 447 30.37 45.57 -39.95
C LEU A 447 30.78 45.97 -41.39
N LEU A 448 30.27 45.26 -42.40
CA LEU A 448 30.49 45.59 -43.81
C LEU A 448 29.83 46.92 -44.20
N LEU A 449 28.61 47.19 -43.73
CA LEU A 449 27.94 48.47 -43.93
C LEU A 449 28.69 49.60 -43.22
N TYR A 450 29.12 49.39 -41.97
CA TYR A 450 29.92 50.34 -41.22
C TYR A 450 31.24 50.66 -41.94
N TRP A 451 31.97 49.65 -42.39
CA TRP A 451 33.22 49.84 -43.13
C TRP A 451 32.99 50.55 -44.48
N ARG A 452 31.90 50.25 -45.18
CA ARG A 452 31.53 50.91 -46.44
C ARG A 452 31.09 52.37 -46.25
N CYS A 453 30.39 52.69 -45.16
CA CYS A 453 29.95 54.04 -44.82
C CYS A 453 31.11 54.92 -44.31
N TYR A 454 32.02 54.37 -43.50
CA TYR A 454 33.17 55.12 -42.97
C TYR A 454 34.37 55.15 -43.93
N GLY A 455 34.58 54.10 -44.73
CA GLY A 455 35.65 54.05 -45.73
C GLY A 455 35.45 55.05 -46.88
N ARG A 456 34.20 55.38 -47.23
CA ARG A 456 33.90 56.40 -48.25
C ARG A 456 34.23 57.84 -47.82
N ARG A 457 34.37 58.14 -46.53
CA ARG A 457 34.75 59.48 -46.05
C ARG A 457 36.24 59.80 -46.21
N LYS A 458 37.12 58.83 -46.50
CA LYS A 458 38.57 59.06 -46.64
C LYS A 458 39.07 59.32 -48.08
N HIS A 459 38.20 59.41 -49.09
CA HIS A 459 38.61 59.63 -50.50
C HIS A 459 37.77 60.66 -51.26
N GLY A 460 37.38 61.76 -50.60
CA GLY A 460 36.68 62.86 -51.29
C GLY A 460 36.72 64.17 -50.53
N SER A 461 37.77 64.97 -50.73
CA SER A 461 37.74 66.46 -50.74
C SER A 461 39.17 67.00 -50.88
N ARG A 462 39.66 67.12 -52.12
CA ARG A 462 40.79 68.01 -52.43
C ARG A 462 40.18 69.37 -52.77
N TRP A 463 40.11 70.27 -51.79
CA TRP A 463 39.78 71.68 -51.99
C TRP A 463 40.87 72.55 -51.33
N LEU A 464 41.54 73.31 -52.21
CA LEU A 464 42.13 74.65 -52.04
C LEU A 464 43.11 74.92 -50.89
N LEU A 465 44.37 75.14 -51.27
CA LEU A 465 45.30 76.05 -50.57
C LEU A 465 45.29 77.41 -51.30
N PRO A 466 45.29 78.55 -50.58
CA PRO A 466 45.41 79.87 -51.19
C PRO A 466 46.88 80.16 -51.55
N VAL A 467 47.09 80.68 -52.76
CA VAL A 467 48.38 81.16 -53.25
C VAL A 467 48.64 82.58 -52.71
N TYR A 468 49.87 82.76 -52.26
CA TYR A 468 50.47 83.95 -51.69
C TYR A 468 50.46 85.13 -52.67
N ASN A 469 50.03 86.31 -52.19
CA ASN A 469 50.08 87.59 -52.92
C ASN A 469 51.53 88.06 -53.10
N THR A 470 51.95 88.27 -54.34
CA THR A 470 53.15 89.04 -54.67
C THR A 470 52.77 90.38 -55.30
N THR A 471 53.05 91.42 -54.54
CA THR A 471 53.14 92.82 -54.95
C THR A 471 54.03 93.01 -56.17
N LYS A 472 53.51 93.65 -57.24
CA LYS A 472 54.35 94.46 -58.13
C LYS A 472 53.56 95.53 -58.88
N ASN A 473 53.76 96.76 -58.42
CA ASN A 473 53.91 98.02 -59.15
C ASN A 473 53.01 98.28 -60.37
N GLY A 474 52.10 99.22 -60.20
CA GLY A 474 51.56 100.01 -61.29
C GLY A 474 52.61 100.97 -61.87
N THR A 475 52.52 101.16 -63.17
CA THR A 475 52.97 102.38 -63.86
C THR A 475 52.01 102.67 -65.01
N ASN A 476 51.39 103.85 -64.91
CA ASN A 476 50.74 104.70 -65.92
C ASN A 476 51.10 104.37 -67.38
N ARG A 477 50.17 104.40 -68.36
CA ARG A 477 49.59 105.58 -69.04
C ARG A 477 48.80 105.08 -70.31
N PRO A 478 48.15 105.91 -71.15
CA PRO A 478 46.71 105.82 -71.37
C PRO A 478 46.30 105.51 -72.82
N ARG A 479 44.99 105.41 -72.99
CA ARG A 479 44.18 105.26 -74.20
C ARG A 479 44.35 106.41 -75.19
N THR A 480 44.45 106.08 -76.48
CA THR A 480 44.02 106.90 -77.63
C THR A 480 43.43 105.96 -78.67
N ASP A 481 42.19 106.30 -79.07
CA ASP A 481 41.38 105.92 -80.24
C ASP A 481 41.21 104.44 -80.63
#